data_AF-A0A2V5VK66-F1
#
_entry.id   AF-A0A2V5VK66-F1
#
_cell.length_a   1.000
_cell.length_b   1.000
_cell.length_c   1.000
_cell.angle_alpha   90.00
_cell.angle_beta   90.00
_cell.angle_gamma   90.00
#
_symmetry.space_group_name_H-M   'P 1'
#
loop_
_entity.id
_entity.type
_entity.pdbx_description
1 polymer ?
#
loop_
_entity_poly.entity_id
_entity_poly.type
_entity_poly.pdbx_seq_one_letter_code
_entity_poly.pdbx_strand_id
1 'polypeptide(L)'
;RQSSRLDQLAAKIDPDDKLLWRFPRQRLEGEEIRDAALAVSGLLNLNMGGPSIFPELPPGMSPTYSGWKLTREETERNRRSIYVFVKRNTRYPLFESFDMPDTHESCPRRNVTTTPLQALNLLNSELTLQWAESFAGRVIKSVGDDLDKQIDVAYHLAFSRQPDNAEKETVKKFFDRHRAIVGERAAAGEALALPPELPERADKVEAATLVDFCHMLINANEFVYLN
;
A
#
# COMPACT_ATOMS: atom_id res chain seq x y z
N ARG A 1 15.27 17.74 12.09
CA ARG A 1 14.97 16.68 11.09
C ARG A 1 15.43 17.23 9.75
N GLN A 2 16.33 16.53 9.06
CA GLN A 2 16.87 16.95 7.76
C GLN A 2 15.95 16.46 6.65
N SER A 3 15.77 17.23 5.58
CA SER A 3 14.89 16.89 4.46
C SER A 3 15.65 16.12 3.37
N SER A 4 14.97 15.25 2.63
CA SER A 4 15.51 14.62 1.41
C SER A 4 15.41 15.50 0.15
N ARG A 5 14.90 16.74 0.28
CA ARG A 5 14.69 17.66 -0.84
C ARG A 5 15.99 17.95 -1.59
N LEU A 6 15.93 17.86 -2.91
CA LEU A 6 17.05 18.18 -3.79
C LEU A 6 17.31 19.69 -3.81
N ASP A 7 18.53 20.08 -3.47
CA ASP A 7 19.09 21.41 -3.77
C ASP A 7 20.00 21.27 -4.98
N GLN A 8 19.69 21.99 -6.06
CA GLN A 8 20.42 21.89 -7.33
C GLN A 8 21.87 22.39 -7.20
N LEU A 9 22.15 23.34 -6.30
CA LEU A 9 23.49 23.85 -6.09
C LEU A 9 24.33 22.85 -5.31
N ALA A 10 23.78 22.33 -4.21
CA ALA A 10 24.44 21.29 -3.41
C ALA A 10 24.68 20.01 -4.23
N ALA A 11 23.70 19.57 -5.03
CA ALA A 11 23.83 18.41 -5.90
C ALA A 11 24.90 18.55 -7.00
N LYS A 12 25.21 19.77 -7.44
CA LYS A 12 26.31 20.02 -8.39
C LYS A 12 27.69 19.92 -7.72
N ILE A 13 27.78 20.33 -6.46
CA ILE A 13 29.04 20.34 -5.69
C ILE A 13 29.33 18.94 -5.11
N ASP A 14 28.30 18.28 -4.59
CA ASP A 14 28.38 16.99 -3.91
C ASP A 14 27.19 16.10 -4.33
N PRO A 15 27.22 15.52 -5.55
CA PRO A 15 26.14 14.65 -6.04
C PRO A 15 25.97 13.38 -5.20
N ASP A 16 27.05 12.92 -4.56
CA ASP A 16 27.09 11.71 -3.73
C ASP A 16 26.59 11.95 -2.30
N ASP A 17 26.25 13.18 -1.93
CA ASP A 17 25.78 13.57 -0.59
C ASP A 17 26.77 13.19 0.54
N LYS A 18 28.09 13.26 0.27
CA LYS A 18 29.15 12.97 1.25
C LYS A 18 29.23 14.01 2.37
N LEU A 19 28.81 15.24 2.09
CA LEU A 19 28.71 16.33 3.04
C LEU A 19 27.37 16.33 3.80
N LEU A 20 26.52 15.32 3.56
CA LEU A 20 25.23 15.13 4.22
C LEU A 20 24.37 16.40 4.14
N TRP A 21 24.20 16.96 2.94
CA TRP A 21 23.41 18.17 2.73
C TRP A 21 21.91 17.84 2.64
N ARG A 22 21.55 16.58 2.36
CA ARG A 22 20.18 16.07 2.46
C ARG A 22 20.13 14.77 3.27
N PHE A 23 18.91 14.38 3.64
CA PHE A 23 18.69 13.05 4.18
C PHE A 23 18.55 12.05 3.01
N PRO A 24 19.22 10.88 3.04
CA PRO A 24 19.06 9.87 2.01
C PRO A 24 17.64 9.32 2.05
N ARG A 25 17.03 9.11 0.87
CA ARG A 25 15.71 8.44 0.80
C ARG A 25 15.83 7.03 1.34
N GLN A 26 14.94 6.65 2.25
CA GLN A 26 14.90 5.32 2.83
C GLN A 26 13.64 4.59 2.38
N ARG A 27 13.81 3.44 1.73
CA ARG A 27 12.69 2.54 1.39
C ARG A 27 12.19 1.90 2.69
N LEU A 28 10.88 1.95 2.91
CA LEU A 28 10.21 1.23 3.99
C LEU A 28 10.42 -0.27 3.86
N GLU A 29 10.59 -0.97 4.98
CA GLU A 29 10.68 -2.43 5.03
C GLU A 29 9.33 -3.10 4.70
N GLY A 30 9.33 -4.38 4.34
CA GLY A 30 8.08 -5.08 3.95
C GLY A 30 7.01 -5.07 5.04
N GLU A 31 7.44 -5.15 6.29
CA GLU A 31 6.61 -5.07 7.49
C GLU A 31 5.97 -3.68 7.64
N GLU A 32 6.75 -2.62 7.37
CA GLU A 32 6.27 -1.24 7.43
C GLU A 32 5.31 -0.92 6.28
N ILE A 33 5.60 -1.40 5.06
CA ILE A 33 4.71 -1.25 3.91
C ILE A 33 3.35 -1.89 4.20
N ARG A 34 3.36 -3.12 4.72
CA ARG A 34 2.13 -3.84 5.09
C ARG A 34 1.36 -3.10 6.19
N ASP A 35 2.04 -2.69 7.26
CA ASP A 35 1.39 -1.99 8.38
C ASP A 35 0.85 -0.62 7.94
N ALA A 36 1.56 0.10 7.06
CA ALA A 36 1.09 1.35 6.47
C ALA A 36 -0.16 1.12 5.61
N ALA A 37 -0.17 0.12 4.74
CA ALA A 37 -1.32 -0.21 3.90
C ALA A 37 -2.56 -0.61 4.73
N LEU A 38 -2.37 -1.40 5.79
CA LEU A 38 -3.42 -1.72 6.75
C LEU A 38 -3.89 -0.48 7.53
N ALA A 39 -2.98 0.44 7.87
CA ALA A 39 -3.33 1.65 8.60
C ALA A 39 -4.16 2.60 7.76
N VAL A 40 -3.82 2.80 6.48
CA VAL A 40 -4.56 3.71 5.58
C VAL A 40 -5.90 3.13 5.15
N SER A 41 -5.96 1.82 4.91
CA SER A 41 -7.21 1.11 4.64
C SER A 41 -8.16 1.04 5.83
N GLY A 42 -7.68 1.32 7.05
CA GLY A 42 -8.48 1.25 8.28
C GLY A 42 -8.68 -0.17 8.80
N LEU A 43 -7.94 -1.13 8.26
CA LEU A 43 -8.01 -2.55 8.64
C LEU A 43 -7.06 -2.91 9.77
N LEU A 44 -6.07 -2.06 10.09
CA LEU A 44 -5.03 -2.36 11.06
C LEU A 44 -5.59 -2.65 12.46
N ASN A 45 -5.36 -3.87 12.92
CA ASN A 45 -5.67 -4.30 14.28
C ASN A 45 -4.45 -4.09 15.19
N LEU A 46 -4.63 -3.24 16.22
CA LEU A 46 -3.59 -2.86 17.19
C LEU A 46 -3.56 -3.74 18.45
N ASN A 47 -4.36 -4.81 18.52
CA ASN A 47 -4.40 -5.72 19.67
C ASN A 47 -3.01 -6.32 19.95
N MET A 48 -2.55 -6.15 21.18
CA MET A 48 -1.25 -6.64 21.64
C MET A 48 -1.34 -7.99 22.35
N GLY A 49 -0.25 -8.76 22.28
CA GLY A 49 -0.11 -10.08 22.92
C GLY A 49 -0.70 -11.21 22.09
N GLY A 50 -0.87 -12.40 22.67
CA GLY A 50 -1.49 -13.54 21.95
C GLY A 50 -0.59 -14.20 20.89
N PRO A 51 -1.15 -15.18 20.15
CA PRO A 51 -0.39 -16.00 19.20
C PRO A 51 -0.04 -15.23 17.92
N SER A 52 0.92 -15.75 17.18
CA SER A 52 1.22 -15.32 15.82
C SER A 52 0.05 -15.56 14.87
N ILE A 53 -0.01 -14.76 13.81
CA ILE A 53 -1.02 -14.83 12.76
C ILE A 53 -0.41 -15.26 11.43
N PHE A 54 -1.25 -15.85 10.59
CA PHE A 54 -0.90 -16.38 9.29
C PHE A 54 -1.76 -15.65 8.25
N PRO A 55 -1.23 -14.59 7.60
CA PRO A 55 -1.92 -13.87 6.55
C PRO A 55 -2.20 -14.75 5.32
N GLU A 56 -3.00 -14.23 4.42
CA GLU A 56 -3.27 -14.86 3.12
C GLU A 56 -2.00 -14.91 2.29
N LEU A 57 -1.77 -16.07 1.66
CA LEU A 57 -0.69 -16.28 0.71
C LEU A 57 -1.20 -15.99 -0.71
N PRO A 58 -0.35 -15.47 -1.61
CA PRO A 58 -0.71 -15.31 -3.01
C PRO A 58 -1.15 -16.64 -3.65
N PRO A 59 -2.02 -16.60 -4.68
CA PRO A 59 -2.44 -17.79 -5.40
C PRO A 59 -1.24 -18.55 -5.98
N GLY A 60 -1.30 -19.88 -5.91
CA GLY A 60 -0.22 -20.77 -6.37
C GLY A 60 0.81 -21.17 -5.30
N MET A 61 0.79 -20.55 -4.11
CA MET A 61 1.62 -21.00 -2.99
C MET A 61 0.85 -21.96 -2.10
N SER A 62 1.30 -23.22 -2.00
CA SER A 62 0.58 -24.25 -1.23
C SER A 62 0.85 -24.13 0.28
N PRO A 63 -0.20 -23.94 1.12
CA PRO A 63 -0.06 -23.95 2.58
C PRO A 63 0.25 -25.35 3.15
N THR A 64 -0.02 -26.40 2.36
CA THR A 64 -0.06 -27.80 2.81
C THR A 64 1.30 -28.34 3.21
N TYR A 65 2.36 -27.99 2.47
CA TYR A 65 3.73 -28.45 2.75
C TYR A 65 4.49 -27.53 3.72
N SER A 66 4.05 -26.29 3.88
CA SER A 66 4.65 -25.31 4.79
C SER A 66 4.06 -25.33 6.19
N GLY A 67 2.91 -25.99 6.41
CA GLY A 67 2.18 -25.93 7.67
C GLY A 67 1.60 -24.54 7.96
N TRP A 68 1.45 -23.72 6.90
CA TRP A 68 0.89 -22.37 6.97
C TRP A 68 -0.63 -22.48 7.16
N LYS A 69 -1.10 -22.23 8.38
CA LYS A 69 -2.52 -22.35 8.72
C LYS A 69 -3.14 -20.97 8.73
N LEU A 70 -3.79 -20.60 7.62
CA LEU A 70 -4.48 -19.33 7.47
C LEU A 70 -5.30 -18.99 8.73
N THR A 71 -5.03 -17.83 9.33
CA THR A 71 -5.82 -17.35 10.46
C THR A 71 -7.24 -17.05 9.97
N ARG A 72 -8.23 -17.75 10.55
CA ARG A 72 -9.62 -17.72 10.05
C ARG A 72 -10.27 -16.34 10.17
N GLU A 73 -10.06 -15.67 11.30
CA GLU A 73 -10.60 -14.33 11.53
C GLU A 73 -9.76 -13.28 10.82
N GLU A 74 -10.42 -12.49 9.98
CA GLU A 74 -9.77 -11.45 9.18
C GLU A 74 -9.24 -10.29 10.02
N THR A 75 -9.99 -9.90 11.05
CA THR A 75 -9.55 -8.92 12.05
C THR A 75 -8.25 -9.33 12.71
N GLU A 76 -8.07 -10.61 13.00
CA GLU A 76 -6.81 -11.15 13.52
C GLU A 76 -5.73 -11.26 12.44
N ARG A 77 -6.08 -11.55 11.17
CA ARG A 77 -5.11 -11.48 10.05
C ARG A 77 -4.51 -10.10 9.88
N ASN A 78 -5.28 -9.04 10.13
CA ASN A 78 -4.88 -7.65 9.91
C ASN A 78 -4.13 -7.03 11.09
N ARG A 79 -3.56 -7.85 11.96
CA ARG A 79 -2.68 -7.38 13.04
C ARG A 79 -1.35 -6.87 12.51
N ARG A 80 -0.69 -6.05 13.34
CA ARG A 80 0.66 -5.54 13.09
C ARG A 80 1.59 -6.65 12.62
N SER A 81 2.47 -6.31 11.67
CA SER A 81 3.34 -7.27 10.98
C SER A 81 4.30 -8.01 11.91
N ILE A 82 4.59 -7.49 13.10
CA ILE A 82 5.32 -8.17 14.17
C ILE A 82 4.66 -9.49 14.63
N TYR A 83 3.35 -9.64 14.45
CA TYR A 83 2.62 -10.87 14.78
C TYR A 83 2.63 -11.90 13.66
N VAL A 84 3.09 -11.56 12.45
CA VAL A 84 3.14 -12.51 11.33
C VAL A 84 4.11 -13.63 11.66
N PHE A 85 3.64 -14.87 11.51
CA PHE A 85 4.45 -16.03 11.82
C PHE A 85 5.67 -16.12 10.90
N VAL A 86 6.84 -16.29 11.51
CA VAL A 86 8.09 -16.49 10.79
C VAL A 86 8.54 -17.93 10.97
N LYS A 87 8.56 -18.69 9.87
CA LYS A 87 9.11 -20.04 9.84
C LYS A 87 10.47 -20.02 9.16
N ARG A 88 11.42 -20.78 9.71
CA ARG A 88 12.78 -20.91 9.13
C ARG A 88 12.76 -21.21 7.62
N ASN A 89 11.88 -22.10 7.14
CA ASN A 89 11.83 -22.48 5.73
C ASN A 89 10.71 -21.79 4.93
N THR A 90 9.94 -20.88 5.55
CA THR A 90 8.79 -20.25 4.89
C THR A 90 8.60 -18.85 5.45
N ARG A 91 9.10 -17.88 4.68
CA ARG A 91 8.89 -16.46 4.92
C ARG A 91 7.59 -16.02 4.28
N TYR A 92 7.02 -14.92 4.78
CA TYR A 92 5.86 -14.33 4.14
C TYR A 92 6.28 -13.68 2.81
N PRO A 93 5.65 -14.00 1.66
CA PRO A 93 6.15 -13.60 0.34
C PRO A 93 6.30 -12.09 0.14
N LEU A 94 5.41 -11.30 0.75
CA LEU A 94 5.50 -9.85 0.71
C LEU A 94 6.78 -9.37 1.41
N PHE A 95 7.10 -9.90 2.59
CA PHE A 95 8.29 -9.50 3.34
C PHE A 95 9.56 -9.95 2.62
N GLU A 96 9.56 -11.17 2.07
CA GLU A 96 10.67 -11.69 1.27
C GLU A 96 10.95 -10.80 0.05
N SER A 97 9.92 -10.35 -0.65
CA SER A 97 10.06 -9.43 -1.78
C SER A 97 10.73 -8.11 -1.37
N PHE A 98 10.53 -7.68 -0.13
CA PHE A 98 11.08 -6.44 0.44
C PHE A 98 12.27 -6.70 1.38
N ASP A 99 13.13 -7.65 0.98
CA ASP A 99 14.42 -7.96 1.61
C ASP A 99 14.32 -8.41 3.08
N MET A 100 13.29 -9.16 3.46
CA MET A 100 13.24 -9.81 4.77
C MET A 100 14.52 -10.64 5.00
N PRO A 101 15.17 -10.50 6.17
CA PRO A 101 16.36 -11.26 6.50
C PRO A 101 16.18 -12.77 6.31
N ASP A 102 17.28 -13.43 5.96
CA ASP A 102 17.33 -14.87 5.97
C ASP A 102 17.16 -15.42 7.40
N THR A 103 16.42 -16.52 7.52
CA THR A 103 16.09 -17.12 8.82
C THR A 103 16.93 -18.36 9.14
N HIS A 104 17.82 -18.77 8.24
CA HIS A 104 18.81 -19.83 8.44
C HIS A 104 20.16 -19.26 8.85
N GLU A 105 20.56 -18.15 8.24
CA GLU A 105 21.87 -17.53 8.45
C GLU A 105 21.80 -16.27 9.31
N SER A 106 22.92 -15.91 9.94
CA SER A 106 23.02 -14.64 10.66
C SER A 106 23.04 -13.47 9.67
N CYS A 107 22.14 -12.50 9.85
CA CYS A 107 22.07 -11.30 9.02
C CYS A 107 22.53 -10.07 9.84
N PRO A 108 23.78 -9.62 9.72
CA PRO A 108 24.28 -8.47 10.49
C PRO A 108 23.69 -7.14 10.00
N ARG A 109 23.22 -7.08 8.75
CA ARG A 109 22.60 -5.91 8.15
C ARG A 109 21.58 -6.35 7.11
N ARG A 110 20.36 -5.82 7.22
CA ARG A 110 19.32 -6.01 6.20
C ARG A 110 19.72 -5.28 4.91
N ASN A 111 19.66 -5.98 3.79
CA ASN A 111 19.85 -5.37 2.48
C ASN A 111 18.61 -4.55 2.12
N VAL A 112 18.81 -3.48 1.35
CA VAL A 112 17.72 -2.68 0.80
C VAL A 112 17.94 -2.62 -0.70
N THR A 113 17.22 -3.48 -1.42
CA THR A 113 17.20 -3.49 -2.88
C THR A 113 16.05 -2.64 -3.39
N THR A 114 16.21 -2.14 -4.62
CA THR A 114 15.19 -1.38 -5.32
C THR A 114 15.03 -2.00 -6.70
N THR A 115 14.04 -2.87 -6.85
CA THR A 115 13.83 -3.62 -8.09
C THR A 115 12.45 -3.34 -8.69
N PRO A 116 12.31 -3.35 -10.02
CA PRO A 116 11.00 -3.25 -10.66
C PRO A 116 10.04 -4.36 -10.23
N LEU A 117 10.55 -5.55 -9.88
CA LEU A 117 9.75 -6.68 -9.41
C LEU A 117 9.04 -6.39 -8.09
N GLN A 118 9.65 -5.62 -7.18
CA GLN A 118 9.01 -5.21 -5.93
C GLN A 118 7.78 -4.32 -6.18
N ALA A 119 7.92 -3.32 -7.05
CA ALA A 119 6.81 -2.45 -7.43
C ALA A 119 5.72 -3.23 -8.20
N LEU A 120 6.13 -4.13 -9.10
CA LEU A 120 5.21 -4.98 -9.84
C LEU A 120 4.45 -5.94 -8.92
N ASN A 121 5.08 -6.45 -7.86
CA ASN A 121 4.43 -7.31 -6.87
C ASN A 121 3.29 -6.56 -6.18
N LEU A 122 3.53 -5.35 -5.65
CA LEU A 122 2.47 -4.55 -5.04
C LEU A 122 1.33 -4.25 -6.04
N LEU A 123 1.66 -3.87 -7.28
CA LEU A 123 0.67 -3.50 -8.28
C LEU A 123 -0.22 -4.67 -8.74
N ASN A 124 0.28 -5.90 -8.72
CA ASN A 124 -0.48 -7.09 -9.16
C ASN A 124 -0.99 -7.94 -8.00
N SER A 125 -0.79 -7.49 -6.76
CA SER A 125 -1.17 -8.23 -5.57
C SER A 125 -2.65 -8.06 -5.27
N GLU A 126 -3.38 -9.17 -5.20
CA GLU A 126 -4.78 -9.20 -4.75
C GLU A 126 -4.95 -8.58 -3.36
N LEU A 127 -3.99 -8.81 -2.47
CA LEU A 127 -3.98 -8.22 -1.13
C LEU A 127 -3.86 -6.69 -1.18
N THR A 128 -3.04 -6.17 -2.10
CA THR A 128 -2.89 -4.70 -2.25
C THR A 128 -4.15 -4.08 -2.83
N LEU A 129 -4.84 -4.79 -3.73
CA LEU A 129 -6.14 -4.38 -4.24
C LEU A 129 -7.22 -4.38 -3.13
N GLN A 130 -7.28 -5.41 -2.29
CA GLN A 130 -8.21 -5.46 -1.15
C GLN A 130 -7.99 -4.31 -0.15
N TRP A 131 -6.72 -3.95 0.11
CA TRP A 131 -6.40 -2.77 0.92
C TRP A 131 -6.87 -1.49 0.25
N ALA A 132 -6.74 -1.36 -1.08
CA ALA A 132 -7.24 -0.22 -1.83
C ALA A 132 -8.78 -0.15 -1.82
N GLU A 133 -9.49 -1.27 -1.92
CA GLU A 133 -10.96 -1.34 -1.79
C GLU A 133 -11.42 -0.81 -0.43
N SER A 134 -10.80 -1.30 0.65
CA SER A 134 -11.09 -0.85 2.01
C SER A 134 -10.69 0.61 2.24
N PHE A 135 -9.59 1.06 1.64
CA PHE A 135 -9.15 2.45 1.69
C PHE A 135 -10.14 3.39 1.00
N ALA A 136 -10.62 3.04 -0.19
CA ALA A 136 -11.67 3.80 -0.88
C ALA A 136 -12.96 3.84 -0.05
N GLY A 137 -13.38 2.71 0.54
CA GLY A 137 -14.55 2.66 1.43
C GLY A 137 -14.42 3.59 2.63
N ARG A 138 -13.23 3.65 3.24
CA ARG A 138 -12.93 4.58 4.33
C ARG A 138 -13.02 6.04 3.88
N VAL A 139 -12.52 6.37 2.69
CA VAL A 139 -12.60 7.73 2.13
C VAL A 139 -14.06 8.12 1.88
N ILE A 140 -14.86 7.27 1.23
CA ILE A 140 -16.30 7.50 0.98
C ILE A 140 -17.04 7.71 2.30
N LYS A 141 -16.79 6.85 3.30
CA LYS A 141 -17.42 6.97 4.62
C LYS A 141 -17.09 8.29 5.33
N SER A 142 -15.93 8.88 5.05
CA SER A 142 -15.47 10.10 5.70
C SER A 142 -16.09 11.37 5.11
N VAL A 143 -16.29 11.43 3.79
CA VAL A 143 -16.68 12.68 3.10
C VAL A 143 -17.83 12.54 2.08
N GLY A 144 -18.37 11.33 1.90
CA GLY A 144 -19.41 11.04 0.91
C GLY A 144 -18.87 11.11 -0.51
N ASP A 145 -19.67 11.64 -1.42
CA ASP A 145 -19.42 11.65 -2.88
C ASP A 145 -18.70 12.91 -3.40
N ASP A 146 -18.18 13.75 -2.50
CA ASP A 146 -17.48 14.98 -2.87
C ASP A 146 -16.04 14.69 -3.29
N LEU A 147 -15.79 14.60 -4.60
CA LEU A 147 -14.49 14.25 -5.17
C LEU A 147 -13.34 15.14 -4.65
N ASP A 148 -13.57 16.45 -4.53
CA ASP A 148 -12.52 17.37 -4.07
C ASP A 148 -12.08 17.05 -2.64
N LYS A 149 -13.02 16.68 -1.78
CA LYS A 149 -12.73 16.25 -0.40
C LYS A 149 -12.19 14.83 -0.34
N GLN A 150 -12.64 13.94 -1.23
CA GLN A 150 -12.13 12.57 -1.30
C GLN A 150 -10.63 12.57 -1.63
N ILE A 151 -10.21 13.41 -2.58
CA ILE A 151 -8.79 13.57 -2.94
C ILE A 151 -8.00 14.09 -1.72
N ASP A 152 -8.48 15.14 -1.06
CA ASP A 152 -7.79 15.73 0.10
C ASP A 152 -7.62 14.73 1.25
N VAL A 153 -8.68 13.96 1.57
CA VAL A 153 -8.64 12.93 2.62
C VAL A 153 -7.76 11.76 2.23
N ALA A 154 -7.80 11.30 0.98
CA ALA A 154 -6.96 10.21 0.51
C ALA A 154 -5.46 10.57 0.59
N TYR A 155 -5.08 11.77 0.15
CA TYR A 155 -3.71 12.29 0.28
C TYR A 155 -3.29 12.43 1.75
N HIS A 156 -4.18 12.94 2.60
CA HIS A 156 -3.88 13.07 4.02
C HIS A 156 -3.67 11.71 4.69
N LEU A 157 -4.49 10.70 4.35
CA LEU A 157 -4.35 9.35 4.88
C LEU A 157 -3.09 8.66 4.36
N ALA A 158 -2.80 8.75 3.06
CA ALA A 158 -1.66 8.07 2.42
C ALA A 158 -0.31 8.73 2.71
N PHE A 159 -0.22 10.06 2.62
CA PHE A 159 1.03 10.80 2.65
C PHE A 159 1.16 11.76 3.84
N SER A 160 0.15 11.84 4.72
CA SER A 160 0.13 12.77 5.86
C SER A 160 0.31 14.25 5.46
N ARG A 161 -0.13 14.63 4.26
CA ARG A 161 -0.13 16.01 3.76
C ARG A 161 -1.32 16.26 2.84
N GLN A 162 -1.57 17.54 2.55
CA GLN A 162 -2.54 17.93 1.52
C GLN A 162 -1.92 17.79 0.12
N PRO A 163 -2.73 17.50 -0.91
CA PRO A 163 -2.30 17.59 -2.30
C PRO A 163 -2.04 19.06 -2.65
N ASP A 164 -1.07 19.31 -3.52
CA ASP A 164 -0.95 20.64 -4.13
C ASP A 164 -1.98 20.84 -5.27
N ASN A 165 -2.08 22.06 -5.79
CA ASN A 165 -3.06 22.38 -6.84
C ASN A 165 -2.81 21.60 -8.14
N ALA A 166 -1.55 21.32 -8.48
CA ALA A 166 -1.20 20.62 -9.71
C ALA A 166 -1.48 19.11 -9.59
N GLU A 167 -1.20 18.53 -8.43
CA GLU A 167 -1.58 17.17 -8.06
C GLU A 167 -3.10 17.02 -8.10
N LYS A 168 -3.84 17.94 -7.48
CA LYS A 168 -5.30 17.91 -7.47
C LYS A 168 -5.89 17.98 -8.88
N GLU A 169 -5.36 18.85 -9.74
CA GLU A 169 -5.77 18.94 -11.15
C GLU A 169 -5.45 17.65 -11.92
N THR A 170 -4.27 17.05 -11.68
CA THR A 170 -3.86 15.79 -12.32
C THR A 170 -4.79 14.65 -11.92
N VAL A 171 -5.15 14.56 -10.64
CA VAL A 171 -6.08 13.55 -10.14
C VAL A 171 -7.47 13.76 -10.73
N LYS A 172 -7.98 14.98 -10.81
CA LYS A 172 -9.27 15.24 -11.48
C LYS A 172 -9.28 14.76 -12.94
N LYS A 173 -8.23 15.05 -13.69
CA LYS A 173 -8.07 14.54 -15.07
C LYS A 173 -8.02 13.02 -15.13
N PHE A 174 -7.39 12.39 -14.13
CA PHE A 174 -7.42 10.93 -13.99
C PHE A 174 -8.84 10.42 -13.82
N PHE A 175 -9.63 10.97 -12.87
CA PHE A 175 -11.02 10.58 -12.64
C PHE A 175 -11.89 10.74 -13.90
N ASP A 176 -11.79 11.89 -14.58
CA ASP A 176 -12.56 12.16 -15.80
C ASP A 176 -12.31 11.10 -16.88
N ARG A 177 -11.05 10.68 -17.05
CA ARG A 177 -10.67 9.65 -18.02
C ARG A 177 -11.03 8.24 -17.54
N HIS A 178 -10.78 7.92 -16.28
CA HIS A 178 -10.95 6.55 -15.76
C HIS A 178 -12.41 6.18 -15.59
N ARG A 179 -13.30 7.13 -15.24
CA ARG A 179 -14.75 6.88 -15.16
C ARG A 179 -15.31 6.30 -16.46
N ALA A 180 -14.86 6.82 -17.61
CA ALA A 180 -15.28 6.30 -18.92
C ALA A 180 -14.80 4.85 -19.13
N ILE A 181 -13.53 4.58 -18.82
CA ILE A 181 -12.93 3.24 -18.97
C ILE A 181 -13.64 2.23 -18.05
N VAL A 182 -13.83 2.58 -16.78
CA VAL A 182 -14.50 1.73 -15.79
C VAL A 182 -15.97 1.53 -16.17
N GLY A 183 -16.64 2.57 -16.67
CA GLY A 183 -18.02 2.49 -17.18
C GLY A 183 -18.15 1.54 -18.38
N GLU A 184 -17.21 1.57 -19.32
CA GLU A 184 -17.16 0.62 -20.45
C GLU A 184 -16.96 -0.83 -19.98
N ARG A 185 -16.03 -1.06 -19.04
CA ARG A 185 -15.80 -2.39 -18.44
C ARG A 185 -17.03 -2.89 -17.70
N ALA A 186 -17.70 -2.01 -16.95
CA ALA A 186 -18.94 -2.33 -16.26
C ALA A 186 -20.06 -2.71 -17.24
N ALA A 187 -20.20 -1.97 -18.35
CA ALA A 187 -21.16 -2.26 -19.41
C ALA A 187 -20.85 -3.57 -20.14
N ALA A 188 -19.57 -3.95 -20.25
CA ALA A 188 -19.13 -5.24 -20.78
C ALA A 188 -19.36 -6.42 -19.81
N GLY A 189 -19.83 -6.16 -18.58
CA GLY A 189 -20.10 -7.19 -17.58
C GLY A 189 -18.86 -7.68 -16.83
N GLU A 190 -17.75 -6.94 -16.87
CA GLU A 190 -16.57 -7.27 -16.07
C GLU A 190 -16.82 -7.01 -14.58
N ALA A 191 -16.17 -7.82 -13.73
CA ALA A 191 -16.17 -7.59 -12.29
C ALA A 191 -15.37 -6.31 -11.95
N LEU A 192 -16.01 -5.40 -11.21
CA LEU A 192 -15.36 -4.21 -10.68
C LEU A 192 -14.86 -4.49 -9.26
N ALA A 193 -13.66 -3.97 -8.95
CA ALA A 193 -13.18 -3.88 -7.58
C ALA A 193 -14.01 -2.81 -6.85
N LEU A 194 -14.61 -3.16 -5.71
CA LEU A 194 -15.56 -2.30 -5.01
C LEU A 194 -15.25 -2.30 -3.52
N PRO A 195 -15.42 -1.14 -2.84
CA PRO A 195 -15.26 -1.09 -1.40
C PRO A 195 -16.19 -2.06 -0.66
N PRO A 196 -15.73 -2.67 0.45
CA PRO A 196 -16.62 -3.42 1.32
C PRO A 196 -17.69 -2.48 1.91
N GLU A 197 -18.90 -3.01 2.11
CA GLU A 197 -20.04 -2.28 2.70
C GLU A 197 -20.49 -1.03 1.90
N LEU A 198 -20.24 -0.99 0.58
CA LEU A 198 -20.71 0.11 -0.26
C LEU A 198 -22.25 0.22 -0.21
N PRO A 199 -22.84 1.41 0.03
CA PRO A 199 -24.29 1.59 0.03
C PRO A 199 -24.90 1.21 -1.32
N GLU A 200 -26.06 0.53 -1.33
CA GLU A 200 -26.71 0.08 -2.58
C GLU A 200 -27.02 1.21 -3.57
N ARG A 201 -27.20 2.44 -3.05
CA ARG A 201 -27.48 3.63 -3.86
C ARG A 201 -26.22 4.33 -4.40
N ALA A 202 -25.03 3.92 -3.97
CA ALA A 202 -23.79 4.53 -4.40
C ALA A 202 -23.50 4.14 -5.86
N ASP A 203 -22.89 5.07 -6.60
CA ASP A 203 -22.45 4.80 -7.95
C ASP A 203 -21.24 3.86 -7.93
N LYS A 204 -21.43 2.66 -8.49
CA LYS A 204 -20.40 1.62 -8.54
C LYS A 204 -19.21 1.99 -9.42
N VAL A 205 -19.43 2.77 -10.48
CA VAL A 205 -18.36 3.23 -11.37
C VAL A 205 -17.48 4.25 -10.66
N GLU A 206 -18.10 5.17 -9.92
CA GLU A 206 -17.38 6.14 -9.09
C GLU A 206 -16.60 5.44 -7.99
N ALA A 207 -17.23 4.50 -7.28
CA ALA A 207 -16.58 3.76 -6.21
C ALA A 207 -15.38 2.95 -6.74
N ALA A 208 -15.52 2.25 -7.86
CA ALA A 208 -14.43 1.49 -8.47
C ALA A 208 -13.30 2.40 -8.97
N THR A 209 -13.62 3.57 -9.55
CA THR A 209 -12.60 4.55 -9.95
C THR A 209 -11.81 5.05 -8.75
N LEU A 210 -12.48 5.23 -7.60
CA LEU A 210 -11.82 5.60 -6.35
C LEU A 210 -10.94 4.47 -5.80
N VAL A 211 -11.32 3.20 -5.97
CA VAL A 211 -10.45 2.04 -5.65
C VAL A 211 -9.17 2.11 -6.47
N ASP A 212 -9.26 2.33 -7.79
CA ASP A 212 -8.09 2.43 -8.67
C ASP A 212 -7.17 3.59 -8.27
N PHE A 213 -7.76 4.73 -7.88
CA PHE A 213 -7.00 5.86 -7.34
C PHE A 213 -6.29 5.51 -6.02
N CYS A 214 -6.99 4.87 -5.08
CA CYS A 214 -6.40 4.41 -3.81
C CYS A 214 -5.28 3.39 -4.04
N HIS A 215 -5.47 2.49 -5.01
CA HIS A 215 -4.48 1.51 -5.42
C HIS A 215 -3.23 2.18 -6.01
N MET A 216 -3.40 3.22 -6.83
CA MET A 216 -2.30 4.06 -7.32
C MET A 216 -1.53 4.72 -6.17
N LEU A 217 -2.22 5.27 -5.15
CA LEU A 217 -1.57 5.93 -4.01
C LEU A 217 -0.71 4.96 -3.20
N ILE A 218 -1.20 3.75 -2.90
CA ILE A 218 -0.45 2.72 -2.16
C ILE A 218 0.80 2.28 -2.95
N ASN A 219 0.73 2.29 -4.28
CA ASN A 219 1.85 1.95 -5.16
C ASN A 219 2.78 3.14 -5.48
N ALA A 220 2.51 4.34 -4.96
CA ALA A 220 3.32 5.52 -5.23
C ALA A 220 4.66 5.46 -4.48
N ASN A 221 5.70 6.05 -5.07
CA ASN A 221 7.01 6.17 -4.40
C ASN A 221 6.90 6.92 -3.06
N GLU A 222 6.04 7.92 -2.95
CA GLU A 222 5.85 8.66 -1.70
C GLU A 222 5.24 7.79 -0.58
N PHE A 223 4.55 6.70 -0.92
CA PHE A 223 4.03 5.76 0.07
C PHE A 223 5.12 4.81 0.60
N VAL A 224 6.02 4.38 -0.30
CA VAL A 224 7.02 3.33 -0.02
C VAL A 224 8.34 3.90 0.51
N TYR A 225 8.56 5.22 0.41
CA TYR A 225 9.81 5.87 0.83
C TYR A 225 9.57 6.96 1.87
N LEU A 226 10.45 7.02 2.87
CA LEU A 226 10.55 8.15 3.79
C LEU A 226 11.21 9.34 3.07
N ASN A 227 10.49 10.46 3.04
CA ASN A 227 10.92 11.74 2.44
C ASN A 227 11.43 12.75 3.47
#